data_AF-N9ECZ6-F1
#
_entry.id   AF-N9ECZ6-F1
#
_cell.length_a   1.000
_cell.length_b   1.000
_cell.length_c   1.000
_cell.angle_alpha   90.00
_cell.angle_beta   90.00
_cell.angle_gamma   90.00
#
_symmetry.space_group_name_H-M   'P 1'
#
loop_
_entity.id
_entity.type
_entity.pdbx_description
1 polymer ?
#
loop_
_entity_poly.entity_id
_entity_poly.type
_entity_poly.pdbx_seq_one_letter_code
_entity_poly.pdbx_strand_id
1 'polypeptide(L)'
;MSGCQCDPQVVPDYTKVGFNGESSNALQSSVKTTNTIESVQNQLSSTNVQALSLSACVGASYRNGDVCFDFPVFGNVCVNIPIGIPANANLRVCGDVCTTWGIPTGLKITLYVNDQALWSGTVVGSC
;
A
#
# COMPACT_ATOMS: atom_id res chain seq x y z
N MET A 1 44.01 8.78 -12.93
CA MET A 1 43.42 7.45 -12.66
C MET A 1 43.74 7.09 -11.22
N SER A 2 43.00 7.65 -10.27
CA SER A 2 43.18 7.43 -8.84
C SER A 2 42.16 6.38 -8.40
N GLY A 3 42.64 5.17 -8.14
CA GLY A 3 41.82 4.06 -7.65
C GLY A 3 41.43 4.28 -6.19
N CYS A 4 40.15 4.05 -5.87
CA CYS A 4 39.70 3.94 -4.49
C CYS A 4 40.11 2.55 -3.95
N GLN A 5 40.95 2.54 -2.92
CA GLN A 5 41.18 1.37 -2.08
C GLN A 5 39.95 1.16 -1.19
N CYS A 6 39.23 0.05 -1.39
CA CYS A 6 38.20 -0.39 -0.47
C CYS A 6 38.87 -1.03 0.76
N ASP A 7 38.85 -0.32 1.88
CA ASP A 7 39.12 -0.90 3.19
C ASP A 7 37.98 -1.89 3.53
N PRO A 8 38.27 -3.12 3.99
CA PRO A 8 37.24 -4.09 4.30
C PRO A 8 36.46 -3.64 5.53
N GLN A 9 35.26 -3.09 5.29
CA GLN A 9 34.31 -2.73 6.34
C GLN A 9 34.01 -3.98 7.17
N VAL A 10 34.49 -3.99 8.42
CA VAL A 10 34.11 -4.97 9.44
C VAL A 10 32.60 -4.86 9.61
N VAL A 11 31.86 -5.86 9.12
CA VAL A 11 30.41 -5.92 9.27
C VAL A 11 30.11 -6.10 10.76
N PRO A 12 29.47 -5.12 11.43
CA PRO A 12 29.13 -5.27 12.83
C PRO A 12 28.08 -6.37 12.98
N ASP A 13 28.23 -7.17 14.03
CA ASP A 13 27.25 -8.20 14.38
C ASP A 13 25.98 -7.52 14.92
N TYR A 14 24.98 -7.39 14.05
CA TYR A 14 23.68 -6.77 14.35
C TYR A 14 22.84 -7.57 15.36
N THR A 15 23.28 -8.75 15.79
CA THR A 15 22.68 -9.45 16.95
C THR A 15 23.17 -8.87 18.28
N LYS A 16 24.27 -8.10 18.27
CA LYS A 16 24.90 -7.50 19.46
C LYS A 16 24.67 -5.99 19.56
N VAL A 17 24.41 -5.31 18.45
CA VAL A 17 24.12 -3.87 18.42
C VAL A 17 22.66 -3.66 18.07
N GLY A 18 21.82 -3.43 19.09
CA GLY A 18 20.43 -3.02 18.87
C GLY A 18 20.36 -1.70 18.09
N PHE A 19 19.23 -1.48 17.40
CA PHE A 19 18.96 -0.25 16.65
C PHE A 19 18.81 0.96 17.61
N ASN A 20 19.93 1.55 18.00
CA ASN A 20 19.96 2.81 18.73
C ASN A 20 19.97 3.94 17.69
N GLY A 21 18.87 4.69 17.67
CA GLY A 21 18.47 5.54 16.57
C GLY A 21 19.26 6.84 16.39
N GLU A 22 19.20 7.35 15.16
CA GLU A 22 19.32 8.76 14.86
C GLU A 22 18.09 9.19 14.05
N SER A 23 17.38 10.14 14.63
CA SER A 23 16.07 10.63 14.28
C SER A 23 16.08 11.52 13.04
N SER A 24 15.10 11.35 12.16
CA SER A 24 14.61 12.41 11.27
C SER A 24 13.09 12.36 11.20
N ASN A 25 12.48 13.47 11.62
CA ASN A 25 11.06 13.68 11.79
C ASN A 25 10.26 13.57 10.47
N ALA A 26 9.29 12.67 10.41
CA ALA A 26 7.90 12.96 10.03
C ALA A 26 7.01 11.73 10.34
N LEU A 27 6.02 11.93 11.22
CA LEU A 27 5.02 10.94 11.71
C LEU A 27 5.56 9.80 12.62
N GLN A 28 5.97 10.15 13.83
CA GLN A 28 5.91 9.22 14.98
C GLN A 28 4.45 9.29 15.49
N SER A 29 3.54 8.38 15.13
CA SER A 29 3.53 6.96 15.49
C SER A 29 3.90 6.79 16.96
N SER A 30 2.94 7.08 17.83
CA SER A 30 2.94 6.73 19.25
C SER A 30 2.93 5.20 19.42
N VAL A 31 4.02 4.53 19.04
CA VAL A 31 4.21 3.10 19.31
C VAL A 31 5.22 3.01 20.45
N LYS A 32 4.71 3.22 21.67
CA LYS A 32 5.42 2.86 22.90
C LYS A 32 5.35 1.33 23.03
N THR A 33 6.36 0.66 22.50
CA THR A 33 6.51 -0.80 22.55
C THR A 33 6.58 -1.30 24.00
N THR A 34 5.46 -1.84 24.48
CA THR A 34 5.43 -2.93 25.45
C THR A 34 4.52 -3.99 24.84
N ASN A 35 5.12 -4.80 23.97
CA ASN A 35 4.43 -5.80 23.15
C ASN A 35 4.13 -7.04 24.00
N THR A 36 3.13 -6.95 24.86
CA THR A 36 2.38 -8.13 25.29
C THR A 36 1.36 -8.46 24.21
N ILE A 37 1.15 -9.73 23.86
CA ILE A 37 0.18 -10.17 22.84
C ILE A 37 -1.21 -9.54 23.08
N GLU A 38 -1.57 -9.32 24.35
CA GLU A 38 -2.80 -8.67 24.81
C GLU A 38 -2.93 -7.19 24.40
N SER A 39 -1.83 -6.43 24.31
CA SER A 39 -1.86 -5.01 23.93
C SER A 39 -2.04 -4.84 22.41
N VAL A 40 -1.47 -5.76 21.63
CA VAL A 40 -1.74 -5.86 20.18
C VAL A 40 -3.19 -6.29 19.94
N GLN A 41 -3.68 -7.29 20.69
CA GLN A 41 -5.07 -7.74 20.62
C GLN A 41 -6.08 -6.63 20.97
N ASN A 42 -5.78 -5.81 21.98
CA ASN A 42 -6.63 -4.68 22.38
C ASN A 42 -6.57 -3.50 21.41
N GLN A 43 -5.43 -3.25 20.75
CA GLN A 43 -5.32 -2.26 19.68
C GLN A 43 -6.08 -2.70 18.41
N LEU A 44 -6.03 -4.00 18.08
CA LEU A 44 -6.86 -4.59 17.03
C LEU A 44 -8.34 -4.51 17.41
N SER A 45 -8.71 -4.89 18.63
CA SER A 45 -10.11 -4.89 19.11
C SER A 45 -10.72 -3.50 19.22
N SER A 46 -9.91 -2.48 19.52
CA SER A 46 -10.34 -1.07 19.57
C SER A 46 -10.34 -0.40 18.19
N THR A 47 -9.71 -1.02 17.19
CA THR A 47 -9.79 -0.65 15.78
C THR A 47 -10.88 -1.47 15.10
N ASN A 48 -12.12 -1.34 15.57
CA ASN A 48 -13.36 -1.75 14.90
C ASN A 48 -13.19 -2.81 13.77
N VAL A 49 -12.67 -4.01 14.08
CA VAL A 49 -12.39 -5.10 13.11
C VAL A 49 -13.69 -5.74 12.60
N GLN A 50 -14.82 -5.05 12.76
CA GLN A 50 -16.17 -5.51 12.49
C GLN A 50 -16.69 -5.08 11.12
N ALA A 51 -15.85 -4.46 10.29
CA ALA A 51 -16.04 -4.48 8.85
C ALA A 51 -14.73 -4.97 8.24
N LEU A 52 -14.75 -6.14 7.61
CA LEU A 52 -13.69 -6.62 6.74
C LEU A 52 -13.62 -5.69 5.50
N SER A 53 -13.20 -4.44 5.71
CA SER A 53 -12.84 -3.53 4.64
C SER A 53 -11.53 -4.05 4.08
N LEU A 54 -11.65 -4.90 3.05
CA LEU A 54 -10.51 -5.33 2.26
C LEU A 54 -10.12 -4.14 1.40
N SER A 55 -9.21 -3.31 1.90
CA SER A 55 -8.61 -2.23 1.14
C SER A 55 -7.15 -2.57 0.83
N ALA A 56 -6.72 -2.29 -0.39
CA ALA A 56 -5.34 -2.55 -0.82
C ALA A 56 -4.93 -1.56 -1.90
N CYS A 57 -3.64 -1.21 -1.90
CA CYS A 57 -3.02 -0.45 -2.97
C CYS A 57 -2.09 -1.35 -3.78
N VAL A 58 -2.26 -1.32 -5.10
CA VAL A 58 -1.52 -2.17 -6.05
C VAL A 58 -0.92 -1.30 -7.15
N GLY A 59 0.17 -1.80 -7.74
CA GLY A 59 0.75 -1.20 -8.93
C GLY A 59 -0.17 -1.41 -10.13
N ALA A 60 -0.28 -0.38 -10.97
CA ALA A 60 -1.07 -0.44 -12.19
C ALA A 60 -0.20 -0.18 -13.43
N SER A 61 -0.67 -0.66 -14.57
CA SER A 61 -0.01 -0.49 -15.87
C SER A 61 -1.01 0.08 -16.86
N TYR A 62 -0.53 0.92 -17.77
CA TYR A 62 -1.36 1.45 -18.85
C TYR A 62 -1.11 0.65 -20.13
N ARG A 63 -2.14 -0.01 -20.67
CA ARG A 63 -2.06 -0.85 -21.87
C ARG A 63 -3.27 -0.59 -22.76
N ASN A 64 -3.03 -0.27 -24.03
CA ASN A 64 -4.08 -0.07 -25.05
C ASN A 64 -5.17 0.94 -24.69
N GLY A 65 -4.87 1.94 -23.83
CA GLY A 65 -5.87 2.91 -23.37
C GLY A 65 -6.49 2.59 -22.01
N ASP A 66 -6.20 1.42 -21.45
CA ASP A 66 -6.79 0.96 -20.19
C ASP A 66 -5.76 0.89 -19.08
N VAL A 67 -6.22 1.15 -17.86
CA VAL A 67 -5.44 0.93 -16.64
C VAL A 67 -5.71 -0.49 -16.15
N CYS A 68 -4.69 -1.34 -16.20
CA CYS A 68 -4.76 -2.73 -15.76
C CYS A 68 -3.97 -2.94 -14.46
N PHE A 69 -4.59 -3.62 -13.49
CA PHE A 69 -3.99 -3.95 -12.19
C PHE A 69 -4.49 -5.32 -11.70
N ASP A 70 -3.75 -5.95 -10.81
CA ASP A 70 -4.16 -7.20 -10.17
C ASP A 70 -4.60 -6.92 -8.73
N PHE A 71 -5.81 -7.34 -8.37
CA PHE A 71 -6.39 -7.07 -7.06
C PHE A 71 -6.75 -8.39 -6.36
N PRO A 72 -6.37 -8.61 -5.08
CA PRO A 72 -6.39 -9.92 -4.43
C PRO A 72 -7.69 -10.73 -4.52
N VAL A 73 -8.86 -10.08 -4.55
CA VAL A 73 -10.18 -10.74 -4.59
C VAL A 73 -10.77 -10.81 -6.01
N PHE A 74 -10.40 -9.86 -6.88
CA PHE A 74 -11.01 -9.68 -8.20
C PHE A 74 -10.09 -10.07 -9.36
N GLY A 75 -8.84 -10.44 -9.07
CA GLY A 75 -7.83 -10.80 -10.06
C GLY A 75 -7.41 -9.61 -10.92
N ASN A 76 -7.10 -9.89 -12.18
CA ASN A 76 -6.68 -8.86 -13.12
C ASN A 76 -7.88 -8.07 -13.65
N VAL A 77 -7.90 -6.77 -13.36
CA VAL A 77 -8.95 -5.83 -13.76
C VAL A 77 -8.34 -4.78 -14.68
N CYS A 78 -8.95 -4.56 -15.85
CA CYS A 78 -8.59 -3.50 -16.79
C CYS A 78 -9.77 -2.55 -16.94
N VAL A 79 -9.53 -1.26 -16.74
CA VAL A 79 -10.58 -0.23 -16.76
C VAL A 79 -10.17 0.89 -17.72
N ASN A 80 -11.11 1.25 -18.60
CA ASN A 80 -10.97 2.44 -19.41
C ASN A 80 -11.36 3.65 -18.56
N ILE A 81 -10.38 4.49 -18.24
CA ILE A 81 -10.63 5.71 -17.47
C ILE A 81 -10.66 6.87 -18.46
N PRO A 82 -11.69 7.75 -18.42
CA PRO A 82 -11.88 8.82 -19.41
C PRO A 82 -10.92 10.00 -19.20
N ILE A 83 -9.66 9.71 -18.88
CA ILE A 83 -8.58 10.67 -18.65
C ILE A 83 -7.32 10.16 -19.34
N GLY A 84 -6.63 11.04 -20.05
CA GLY A 84 -5.36 10.71 -20.68
C GLY A 84 -4.26 10.57 -19.62
N ILE A 85 -3.66 9.40 -19.52
CA ILE A 85 -2.51 9.17 -18.63
C ILE A 85 -1.24 9.58 -19.37
N PRO A 86 -0.40 10.47 -18.83
CA PRO A 86 0.85 10.86 -19.48
C PRO A 86 1.81 9.67 -19.59
N ALA A 87 2.58 9.62 -20.67
CA ALA A 87 3.60 8.59 -20.85
C ALA A 87 4.62 8.66 -19.72
N ASN A 88 4.95 7.50 -19.13
CA ASN A 88 5.87 7.33 -17.99
C ASN A 88 5.36 7.81 -16.61
N ALA A 89 4.05 7.99 -16.43
CA ALA A 89 3.51 8.30 -15.11
C ALA A 89 3.62 7.10 -14.15
N ASN A 90 3.88 7.37 -12.86
CA ASN A 90 3.75 6.34 -11.84
C ASN A 90 2.28 6.13 -11.51
N LEU A 91 1.76 4.93 -11.76
CA LEU A 91 0.37 4.58 -11.54
C LEU A 91 0.23 3.67 -10.32
N ARG A 92 -0.60 4.13 -9.37
CA ARG A 92 -1.02 3.35 -8.22
C ARG A 92 -2.53 3.33 -8.17
N VAL A 93 -3.11 2.17 -7.90
CA VAL A 93 -4.55 2.03 -7.70
C VAL A 93 -4.77 1.56 -6.28
N CYS A 94 -5.54 2.32 -5.50
CA CYS A 94 -6.03 1.85 -4.21
C CYS A 94 -7.49 1.47 -4.36
N GLY A 95 -7.86 0.28 -3.93
CA GLY A 95 -9.21 -0.25 -4.04
C GLY A 95 -9.78 -0.62 -2.68
N ASP A 96 -11.08 -0.41 -2.52
CA ASP A 96 -11.90 -0.82 -1.40
C ASP A 96 -12.92 -1.83 -1.90
N VAL A 97 -12.88 -3.05 -1.34
CA VAL A 97 -13.89 -4.07 -1.61
C VAL A 97 -15.18 -3.73 -0.87
N CYS A 98 -16.25 -3.58 -1.64
CA CYS A 98 -17.59 -3.38 -1.13
C CYS A 98 -18.17 -4.75 -0.78
N THR A 99 -18.70 -4.87 0.44
CA THR A 99 -19.30 -6.12 0.92
C THR A 99 -20.74 -5.87 1.33
N THR A 100 -21.60 -6.84 1.03
CA THR A 100 -22.99 -6.86 1.51
C THR A 100 -23.18 -8.16 2.27
N TRP A 101 -23.52 -8.08 3.56
CA TRP A 101 -23.62 -9.24 4.46
C TRP A 101 -22.34 -10.10 4.52
N GLY A 102 -21.16 -9.46 4.40
CA GLY A 102 -19.85 -10.14 4.44
C GLY A 102 -19.40 -10.77 3.12
N ILE A 103 -20.20 -10.66 2.05
CA ILE A 103 -19.84 -11.17 0.72
C ILE A 103 -19.36 -10.00 -0.16
N PRO A 104 -18.17 -10.10 -0.82
CA PRO A 104 -17.72 -9.11 -1.80
C PRO A 104 -18.72 -8.92 -2.94
N THR A 105 -19.30 -7.73 -3.05
CA THR A 105 -20.26 -7.36 -4.11
C THR A 105 -19.66 -6.43 -5.15
N GLY A 106 -18.58 -5.72 -4.81
CA GLY A 106 -17.97 -4.79 -5.74
C GLY A 106 -16.58 -4.31 -5.34
N LEU A 107 -15.96 -3.56 -6.24
CA LEU A 107 -14.67 -2.94 -6.06
C LEU A 107 -14.77 -1.47 -6.46
N LYS A 108 -14.59 -0.58 -5.48
CA LYS A 108 -14.37 0.84 -5.72
C LYS A 108 -12.89 1.10 -5.74
N ILE A 109 -12.40 1.84 -6.72
CA ILE A 109 -10.99 2.22 -6.78
C ILE A 109 -10.80 3.72 -6.76
N THR A 110 -9.59 4.12 -6.42
CA THR A 110 -9.03 5.45 -6.62
C THR A 110 -7.72 5.29 -7.37
N LEU A 111 -7.66 5.88 -8.56
CA LEU A 111 -6.46 5.95 -9.37
C LEU A 111 -5.62 7.14 -8.90
N TYR A 112 -4.36 6.85 -8.58
CA TYR A 112 -3.33 7.82 -8.27
C TYR A 112 -2.31 7.88 -9.40
N VAL A 113 -1.96 9.10 -9.79
CA VAL A 113 -0.90 9.40 -10.75
C VAL A 113 0.11 10.28 -10.04
N ASN A 114 1.36 9.83 -9.91
CA ASN A 114 2.41 10.53 -9.15
C ASN A 114 1.93 10.93 -7.74
N ASP A 115 1.34 9.98 -7.01
CA ASP A 115 0.78 10.15 -5.67
C ASP A 115 -0.44 11.08 -5.54
N GLN A 116 -0.96 11.64 -6.64
CA GLN A 116 -2.16 12.46 -6.63
C GLN A 116 -3.39 11.67 -7.08
N ALA A 117 -4.47 11.73 -6.31
CA ALA A 117 -5.75 11.11 -6.67
C ALA A 117 -6.34 11.84 -7.88
N LEU A 118 -6.49 11.12 -8.99
CA LEU A 118 -6.95 11.69 -10.25
C LEU A 118 -8.39 11.28 -10.57
N TRP A 119 -8.78 10.07 -10.19
CA TRP A 119 -10.11 9.54 -10.45
C TRP A 119 -10.50 8.50 -9.39
N SER A 120 -11.78 8.43 -9.06
CA SER A 120 -12.34 7.38 -8.22
C SER A 120 -13.69 6.91 -8.76
N GLY A 121 -13.96 5.61 -8.66
CA GLY A 121 -15.21 5.02 -9.12
C GLY A 121 -15.27 3.52 -8.88
N THR A 122 -16.47 2.97 -9.04
CA THR A 122 -16.73 1.53 -8.97
C THR A 122 -16.38 0.89 -10.31
N VAL A 123 -15.56 -0.14 -10.29
CA VAL A 123 -15.04 -0.81 -11.50
C VAL A 123 -15.47 -2.26 -11.61
N VAL A 124 -15.91 -2.87 -10.51
CA VAL A 124 -16.51 -4.21 -10.49
C VAL A 124 -17.76 -4.17 -9.63
N GLY A 125 -18.84 -4.79 -10.12
CA GLY A 125 -20.06 -5.01 -9.35
C GLY A 125 -20.71 -3.73 -8.85
N SER A 126 -21.18 -3.75 -7.60
CA SER A 126 -21.82 -2.61 -6.96
C SER A 126 -21.22 -2.28 -5.59
N CYS A 127 -21.04 -0.97 -5.45
CA CYS A 127 -20.81 -0.18 -4.26
C CYS A 127 -21.82 0.97 -4.36
#